data_AF-A0AAU7CMW5-F1
#
_entry.id   AF-A0AAU7CMW5-F1
#
_cell.length_a   1.000
_cell.length_b   1.000
_cell.length_c   1.000
_cell.angle_alpha   90.00
_cell.angle_beta   90.00
_cell.angle_gamma   90.00
#
_symmetry.space_group_name_H-M   'P 1'
#
loop_
_entity.id
_entity.type
_entity.pdbx_description
1 polymer ?
#
loop_
_entity_poly.entity_id
_entity_poly.type
_entity_poly.pdbx_seq_one_letter_code
_entity_poly.pdbx_strand_id
1 'polypeptide(L)'
;MSNDINNINDNDHNNDEINFLDSLDTEPTAKARSRTPPQVSQVSLPPASPVFHKVLEFAGIALISAALTAGLVVWKLGPREVAPAPSVNALKLGRTFVPKLAHALADGFEAGADAIKAGKSLGEGDALIKTTFHASRAKAFDDHASQAIHELVPDGQEIKDVTTRNAVVDLFRGFAQGLREAQ
;
A
#
# COMPACT_ATOMS: atom_id res chain seq x y z
N MET A 1 -56.30 34.24 -13.18
CA MET A 1 -56.93 33.25 -14.08
C MET A 1 -56.28 31.92 -13.80
N SER A 2 -57.10 31.02 -13.28
CA SER A 2 -56.80 29.65 -12.86
C SER A 2 -56.13 28.82 -13.96
N ASN A 3 -55.31 27.85 -13.56
CA ASN A 3 -55.70 26.45 -13.74
C ASN A 3 -54.92 25.50 -12.83
N ASP A 4 -55.73 24.59 -12.28
CA ASP A 4 -55.52 23.55 -11.29
C ASP A 4 -54.68 22.35 -11.78
N ILE A 5 -53.83 21.78 -10.91
CA ILE A 5 -53.95 20.47 -10.20
C ILE A 5 -53.92 19.21 -11.10
N ASN A 6 -52.95 18.32 -10.81
CA ASN A 6 -53.03 16.84 -10.67
C ASN A 6 -51.57 16.34 -10.51
N ASN A 7 -51.04 15.88 -9.37
CA ASN A 7 -51.41 14.83 -8.40
C ASN A 7 -51.75 13.45 -8.99
N ILE A 8 -50.72 12.61 -9.17
CA ILE A 8 -50.74 11.12 -9.07
C ILE A 8 -49.32 10.75 -8.58
N ASN A 9 -49.09 10.39 -7.31
CA ASN A 9 -49.46 9.18 -6.57
C ASN A 9 -48.54 7.97 -6.85
N ASP A 10 -47.92 7.53 -5.76
CA ASP A 10 -47.44 6.18 -5.42
C ASP A 10 -46.75 5.33 -6.48
N ASN A 11 -45.46 5.08 -6.23
CA ASN A 11 -44.95 3.73 -6.38
C ASN A 11 -44.00 3.39 -5.23
N ASP A 12 -44.65 3.11 -4.10
CA ASP A 12 -44.19 2.20 -3.07
C ASP A 12 -43.96 0.83 -3.73
N HIS A 13 -42.70 0.40 -3.86
CA HIS A 13 -42.33 -0.97 -4.20
C HIS A 13 -40.97 -1.31 -3.56
N ASN A 14 -41.06 -2.14 -2.52
CA ASN A 14 -40.14 -3.22 -2.14
C ASN A 14 -38.77 -2.75 -1.58
N ASN A 15 -38.50 -2.77 -0.27
CA ASN A 15 -38.74 -3.84 0.71
C ASN A 15 -38.42 -5.25 0.20
N ASP A 16 -37.29 -5.38 -0.49
CA ASP A 16 -36.54 -6.64 -0.54
C ASP A 16 -35.39 -6.56 0.46
N GLU A 17 -35.76 -6.62 1.75
CA GLU A 17 -34.89 -7.13 2.79
C GLU A 17 -34.47 -8.54 2.37
N ILE A 18 -33.26 -8.64 1.82
CA ILE A 18 -32.66 -9.95 1.55
C ILE A 18 -32.35 -10.59 2.90
N ASN A 19 -33.26 -11.47 3.33
CA ASN A 19 -33.10 -12.42 4.42
C ASN A 19 -31.89 -13.32 4.16
N PHE A 20 -30.69 -12.83 4.50
CA PHE A 20 -29.43 -13.56 4.37
C PHE A 20 -29.15 -14.54 5.54
N LEU A 21 -30.11 -14.75 6.45
CA LEU A 21 -29.89 -15.51 7.69
C LEU A 21 -30.88 -16.66 7.93
N ASP A 22 -31.61 -17.14 6.91
CA ASP A 22 -32.57 -18.26 7.05
C ASP A 22 -32.23 -19.48 6.17
N SER A 23 -30.95 -19.68 5.85
CA SER A 23 -30.51 -20.87 5.10
C SER A 23 -29.30 -21.53 5.75
N LEU A 24 -29.41 -21.78 7.04
CA LEU A 24 -28.56 -22.70 7.80
C LEU A 24 -29.49 -23.71 8.51
N ASP A 25 -30.09 -24.62 7.75
CA ASP A 25 -30.51 -25.95 8.24
C ASP A 25 -31.16 -26.72 7.08
N THR A 26 -30.35 -27.43 6.31
CA THR A 26 -30.80 -28.66 5.65
C THR A 26 -29.66 -29.67 5.67
N GLU A 27 -29.69 -30.47 6.73
CA GLU A 27 -29.04 -31.76 6.87
C GLU A 27 -29.58 -32.73 5.79
N PRO A 28 -28.72 -33.37 4.98
CA PRO A 28 -29.09 -34.61 4.33
C PRO A 28 -28.56 -35.80 5.14
N THR A 29 -29.48 -36.48 5.80
CA THR A 29 -29.30 -37.80 6.40
C THR A 29 -28.95 -38.86 5.33
N ALA A 30 -27.80 -39.51 5.56
CA ALA A 30 -27.49 -40.92 5.36
C ALA A 30 -27.86 -41.64 4.05
N LYS A 31 -26.83 -42.18 3.38
CA LYS A 31 -26.83 -43.59 2.96
C LYS A 31 -25.42 -44.16 2.84
N ALA A 32 -25.12 -45.08 3.75
CA ALA A 32 -23.95 -45.95 3.71
C ALA A 32 -23.94 -46.77 2.40
N ARG A 33 -22.83 -46.73 1.66
CA ARG A 33 -22.57 -47.65 0.56
C ARG A 33 -21.15 -48.20 0.69
N SER A 34 -21.06 -49.38 1.27
CA SER A 34 -19.87 -50.21 1.30
C SER A 34 -19.41 -50.50 -0.12
N ARG A 35 -18.21 -50.03 -0.50
CA ARG A 35 -17.46 -50.52 -1.66
C ARG A 35 -16.01 -50.75 -1.27
N THR A 36 -15.65 -52.02 -1.22
CA THR A 36 -14.29 -52.53 -1.12
C THR A 36 -13.56 -52.30 -2.47
N PRO A 37 -12.23 -52.09 -2.49
CA PRO A 37 -11.53 -51.30 -3.50
C PRO A 37 -10.92 -52.13 -4.65
N PRO A 38 -10.76 -51.57 -5.86
CA PRO A 38 -9.79 -52.08 -6.81
C PRO A 38 -8.38 -51.59 -6.45
N GLN A 39 -7.50 -52.57 -6.30
CA GLN A 39 -6.08 -52.48 -6.03
C GLN A 39 -5.37 -51.67 -7.13
N VAL A 40 -4.86 -50.48 -6.80
CA VAL A 40 -3.98 -49.71 -7.69
C VAL A 40 -2.55 -50.06 -7.33
N SER A 41 -1.81 -50.58 -8.32
CA SER A 41 -0.39 -50.89 -8.22
C SER A 41 0.39 -49.68 -7.70
N GLN A 42 1.00 -49.85 -6.51
CA GLN A 42 1.90 -48.87 -5.94
C GLN A 42 3.15 -48.77 -6.82
N VAL A 43 3.30 -47.64 -7.53
CA VAL A 43 4.59 -47.23 -8.08
C VAL A 43 5.48 -46.90 -6.88
N SER A 44 6.48 -47.73 -6.66
CA SER A 44 7.50 -47.53 -5.64
C SER A 44 8.36 -46.32 -6.05
N LEU A 45 8.03 -45.16 -5.52
CA LEU A 45 8.89 -43.97 -5.60
C LEU A 45 10.04 -44.10 -4.60
N PRO A 46 11.27 -43.69 -4.97
CA PRO A 46 12.43 -43.77 -4.09
C PRO A 46 12.21 -42.92 -2.82
N PRO A 47 12.83 -43.30 -1.69
CA PRO A 47 12.70 -42.55 -0.43
C PRO A 47 13.18 -41.12 -0.64
N ALA A 48 12.23 -40.18 -0.58
CA ALA A 48 12.53 -38.76 -0.50
C ALA A 48 13.33 -38.52 0.79
N SER A 49 14.56 -38.08 0.58
CA SER A 49 15.48 -37.67 1.64
C SER A 49 14.82 -36.57 2.49
N PRO A 50 15.03 -36.55 3.82
CA PRO A 50 14.62 -35.41 4.63
C PRO A 50 15.50 -34.21 4.26
N VAL A 51 15.02 -33.33 3.39
CA VAL A 51 15.59 -32.00 3.23
C VAL A 51 15.01 -31.13 4.35
N PHE A 52 15.48 -31.38 5.58
CA PHE A 52 15.43 -30.37 6.62
C PHE A 52 16.62 -29.42 6.45
N HIS A 53 16.37 -28.17 6.82
CA HIS A 53 17.33 -27.08 7.07
C HIS A 53 17.68 -26.18 5.88
N LYS A 54 16.84 -25.16 5.69
CA LYS A 54 17.19 -23.75 5.93
C LYS A 54 15.95 -22.87 5.88
N VAL A 55 15.14 -22.93 6.94
CA VAL A 55 14.36 -21.76 7.39
C VAL A 55 15.38 -20.82 8.03
N LEU A 56 16.16 -20.16 7.16
CA LEU A 56 17.16 -19.18 7.55
C LEU A 56 16.45 -17.82 7.52
N GLU A 57 16.11 -17.35 8.72
CA GLU A 57 16.04 -15.94 9.10
C GLU A 57 15.69 -14.95 7.97
N PHE A 58 14.39 -14.76 7.72
CA PHE A 58 13.87 -13.44 7.39
C PHE A 58 13.30 -12.80 8.66
N ALA A 59 14.14 -12.75 9.69
CA ALA A 59 13.96 -11.85 10.82
C ALA A 59 14.66 -10.53 10.45
N GLY A 60 13.92 -9.65 9.78
CA GLY A 60 14.39 -8.29 9.51
C GLY A 60 13.91 -7.76 8.17
N ILE A 61 13.17 -6.64 8.23
CA ILE A 61 12.69 -5.79 7.11
C ILE A 61 11.40 -6.37 6.49
N ALA A 62 10.20 -5.89 6.83
CA ALA A 62 9.78 -4.49 6.72
C ALA A 62 8.79 -4.10 7.84
N LEU A 63 9.35 -3.54 8.91
CA LEU A 63 8.61 -2.83 9.95
C LEU A 63 8.62 -1.33 9.61
N ILE A 64 8.09 -0.92 8.46
CA ILE A 64 7.81 0.50 8.16
C ILE A 64 6.55 0.63 7.31
N SER A 65 5.42 0.20 7.87
CA SER A 65 4.08 0.43 7.33
C SER A 65 3.15 1.01 8.40
N ALA A 66 3.67 1.96 9.18
CA ALA A 66 2.89 2.79 10.10
C ALA A 66 3.61 4.12 10.40
N ALA A 67 3.71 5.01 9.41
CA ALA A 67 4.15 6.39 9.64
C ALA A 67 3.59 7.40 8.62
N LEU A 68 2.33 7.25 8.22
CA LEU A 68 1.60 8.30 7.50
C LEU A 68 0.32 8.75 8.21
N THR A 69 0.18 8.41 9.49
CA THR A 69 -0.97 8.81 10.33
C THR A 69 -0.48 9.27 11.70
N ALA A 70 0.29 10.35 11.74
CA ALA A 70 0.44 11.17 12.94
C ALA A 70 0.92 12.57 12.55
N GLY A 71 0.10 13.59 12.82
CA GLY A 71 0.51 14.98 12.63
C GLY A 71 -0.61 16.01 12.56
N LEU A 72 -1.87 15.61 12.72
CA LEU A 72 -2.97 16.54 12.99
C LEU A 72 -3.03 16.76 14.51
N VAL A 73 -2.08 17.53 15.04
CA VAL A 73 -2.16 18.11 16.39
C VAL A 73 -1.82 19.59 16.27
N VAL A 74 -2.89 20.39 16.25
CA VAL A 74 -2.87 21.81 16.57
C VAL A 74 -2.33 21.95 18.00
N TRP A 75 -1.05 22.28 18.15
CA TRP A 75 -0.50 22.74 19.43
C TRP A 75 -0.32 24.25 19.39
N LYS A 76 -1.15 24.90 20.21
CA LYS A 76 -1.19 26.32 20.48
C LYS A 76 0.09 26.80 21.17
N LEU A 77 0.57 27.97 20.72
CA LEU A 77 1.31 29.00 21.46
C LEU A 77 2.50 28.54 22.32
N GLY A 78 3.65 28.36 21.67
CA GLY A 78 4.97 28.60 22.25
C GLY A 78 5.80 29.47 21.30
N PRO A 79 6.86 30.17 21.76
CA PRO A 79 7.78 30.87 20.85
C PRO A 79 8.28 29.85 19.84
N ARG A 80 7.88 30.02 18.58
CA ARG A 80 8.34 29.19 17.49
C ARG A 80 9.81 29.54 17.34
N GLU A 81 10.70 28.72 17.91
CA GLU A 81 12.08 28.68 17.43
C GLU A 81 11.95 28.56 15.92
N VAL A 82 12.39 29.62 15.24
CA VAL A 82 12.36 29.68 13.79
C VAL A 82 13.32 28.60 13.35
N ALA A 83 12.76 27.43 13.01
CA ALA A 83 13.53 26.36 12.42
C ALA A 83 14.32 26.98 11.27
N PRO A 84 15.64 26.74 11.19
CA PRO A 84 16.47 27.34 10.16
C PRO A 84 15.83 27.09 8.79
N ALA A 85 15.87 28.12 7.94
CA ALA A 85 15.30 28.00 6.60
C ALA A 85 15.96 26.80 5.90
N PRO A 86 15.17 25.93 5.25
CA PRO A 86 15.72 24.75 4.61
C PRO A 86 16.75 25.14 3.56
N SER A 87 17.74 24.29 3.36
CA SER A 87 18.71 24.52 2.29
C SER A 87 17.98 24.55 0.93
N VAL A 88 18.36 25.50 0.07
CA VAL A 88 17.76 25.67 -1.27
C VAL A 88 17.85 24.38 -2.08
N ASN A 89 18.91 23.60 -1.86
CA ASN A 89 19.11 22.30 -2.51
C ASN A 89 18.09 21.25 -2.05
N ALA A 90 17.78 21.17 -0.75
CA ALA A 90 16.78 20.26 -0.22
C ALA A 90 15.37 20.59 -0.74
N LEU A 91 15.04 21.88 -0.80
CA LEU A 91 13.77 22.35 -1.34
C LEU A 91 13.62 21.99 -2.82
N LYS A 92 14.66 22.26 -3.62
CA LYS A 92 14.68 21.92 -5.05
C LYS A 92 14.56 20.41 -5.25
N LEU A 93 15.25 19.62 -4.44
CA LEU A 93 15.19 18.16 -4.47
C LEU A 93 13.75 17.67 -4.30
N GLY A 94 13.05 18.16 -3.28
CA GLY A 94 11.65 17.85 -3.04
C GLY A 94 10.75 18.23 -4.22
N ARG A 95 10.88 19.45 -4.75
CA ARG A 95 10.08 19.91 -5.89
C ARG A 95 10.29 19.05 -7.15
N THR A 96 11.53 18.65 -7.43
CA THR A 96 11.85 17.79 -8.58
C THR A 96 11.38 16.35 -8.42
N PHE A 97 11.08 15.91 -7.19
CA PHE A 97 10.60 14.56 -6.91
C PHE A 97 9.10 14.39 -7.22
N VAL A 98 8.28 15.44 -7.06
CA VAL A 98 6.83 15.40 -7.30
C VAL A 98 6.43 14.86 -8.67
N PRO A 99 6.95 15.36 -9.81
CA PRO A 99 6.59 14.82 -11.12
C PRO A 99 6.95 13.33 -11.27
N LYS A 100 8.02 12.87 -10.60
CA LYS A 100 8.44 11.46 -10.63
C LYS A 100 7.49 10.58 -9.83
N LEU A 101 7.00 11.07 -8.70
CA LEU A 101 5.99 10.40 -7.90
C LEU A 101 4.66 10.29 -8.66
N ALA A 102 4.28 11.33 -9.39
CA ALA A 102 3.10 11.32 -10.25
C ALA A 102 3.22 10.28 -11.37
N HIS A 103 4.38 10.22 -12.04
CA HIS A 103 4.67 9.17 -13.03
C HIS A 103 4.60 7.76 -12.42
N ALA A 104 5.23 7.53 -11.28
CA ALA A 104 5.17 6.23 -10.59
C ALA A 104 3.73 5.80 -10.26
N LEU A 105 2.86 6.75 -9.92
CA LEU A 105 1.44 6.47 -9.67
C LEU A 105 0.70 6.13 -10.96
N ALA A 106 0.97 6.88 -12.05
CA ALA A 106 0.40 6.60 -13.36
C ALA A 106 0.78 5.18 -13.84
N ASP A 107 2.05 4.78 -13.72
CA ASP A 107 2.52 3.43 -14.06
C ASP A 107 1.73 2.36 -13.27
N GLY A 108 1.43 2.63 -12.01
CA GLY A 108 0.61 1.75 -11.18
C GLY A 108 -0.79 1.57 -11.74
N PHE A 109 -1.47 2.67 -12.08
CA PHE A 109 -2.81 2.62 -12.68
C PHE A 109 -2.84 1.94 -14.05
N GLU A 110 -1.84 2.18 -14.90
CA GLU A 110 -1.69 1.50 -16.18
C GLU A 110 -1.53 -0.02 -15.98
N ALA A 111 -0.66 -0.44 -15.07
CA ALA A 111 -0.48 -1.86 -14.75
C ALA A 111 -1.79 -2.50 -14.23
N GLY A 112 -2.51 -1.81 -13.33
CA GLY A 112 -3.81 -2.27 -12.84
C GLY A 112 -4.85 -2.40 -13.95
N ALA A 113 -4.92 -1.42 -14.85
CA ALA A 113 -5.83 -1.44 -15.99
C ALA A 113 -5.51 -2.60 -16.94
N ASP A 114 -4.24 -2.83 -17.23
CA ASP A 114 -3.78 -3.95 -18.06
C ASP A 114 -4.10 -5.31 -17.42
N ALA A 115 -3.96 -5.43 -16.09
CA ALA A 115 -4.35 -6.66 -15.38
C ALA A 115 -5.85 -6.94 -15.51
N ILE A 116 -6.70 -5.92 -15.31
CA ILE A 116 -8.15 -6.08 -15.44
C ILE A 116 -8.51 -6.44 -16.90
N LYS A 117 -7.88 -5.80 -17.88
CA LYS A 117 -8.04 -6.12 -19.31
C LYS A 117 -7.63 -7.57 -19.63
N ALA A 118 -6.63 -8.10 -18.92
CA ALA A 118 -6.19 -9.49 -19.02
C ALA A 118 -7.09 -10.50 -18.28
N GLY A 119 -8.24 -10.07 -17.74
CA GLY A 119 -9.22 -10.93 -17.07
C GLY A 119 -8.95 -11.14 -15.58
N LYS A 120 -8.05 -10.35 -14.96
CA LYS A 120 -7.86 -10.35 -13.52
C LYS A 120 -9.02 -9.68 -12.80
N SER A 121 -9.24 -10.09 -11.55
CA SER A 121 -10.21 -9.46 -10.66
C SER A 121 -9.79 -8.03 -10.32
N LEU A 122 -10.76 -7.20 -9.90
CA LEU A 122 -10.50 -5.84 -9.42
C LEU A 122 -9.53 -5.84 -8.23
N GLY A 123 -9.64 -6.84 -7.33
CA GLY A 123 -8.73 -6.98 -6.19
C GLY A 123 -7.29 -7.28 -6.60
N GLU A 124 -7.08 -8.12 -7.62
CA GLU A 124 -5.75 -8.35 -8.19
C GLU A 124 -5.21 -7.11 -8.91
N GLY A 125 -6.07 -6.36 -9.62
CA GLY A 125 -5.72 -5.08 -10.23
C GLY A 125 -5.26 -4.05 -9.19
N ASP A 126 -6.01 -3.87 -8.11
CA ASP A 126 -5.64 -2.97 -7.00
C ASP A 126 -4.32 -3.39 -6.33
N ALA A 127 -4.12 -4.69 -6.10
CA ALA A 127 -2.86 -5.22 -5.58
C ALA A 127 -1.68 -4.87 -6.52
N LEU A 128 -1.90 -4.94 -7.83
CA LEU A 128 -0.89 -4.59 -8.82
C LEU A 128 -0.60 -3.08 -8.86
N ILE A 129 -1.61 -2.22 -8.77
CA ILE A 129 -1.43 -0.77 -8.64
C ILE A 129 -0.51 -0.46 -7.46
N LYS A 130 -0.81 -1.04 -6.29
CA LYS A 130 -0.04 -0.80 -5.05
C LYS A 130 1.40 -1.29 -5.16
N THR A 131 1.62 -2.49 -5.70
CA THR A 131 2.96 -3.07 -5.83
C THR A 131 3.80 -2.31 -6.85
N THR A 132 3.24 -2.01 -8.03
CA THR A 132 3.91 -1.22 -9.08
C THR A 132 4.23 0.19 -8.57
N PHE A 133 3.26 0.89 -7.96
CA PHE A 133 3.51 2.21 -7.39
C PHE A 133 4.61 2.18 -6.33
N HIS A 134 4.59 1.19 -5.42
CA HIS A 134 5.60 1.08 -4.38
C HIS A 134 7.01 0.88 -4.98
N ALA A 135 7.14 -0.02 -5.94
CA ALA A 135 8.40 -0.29 -6.63
C ALA A 135 8.90 0.94 -7.40
N SER A 136 8.05 1.57 -8.21
CA SER A 136 8.41 2.77 -8.98
C SER A 136 8.75 3.96 -8.08
N ARG A 137 8.02 4.15 -6.97
CA ARG A 137 8.34 5.18 -5.98
C ARG A 137 9.68 4.93 -5.30
N ALA A 138 9.95 3.70 -4.88
CA ALA A 138 11.21 3.33 -4.24
C ALA A 138 12.37 3.58 -5.21
N LYS A 139 12.24 3.13 -6.47
CA LYS A 139 13.22 3.41 -7.52
C LYS A 139 13.43 4.90 -7.75
N ALA A 140 12.36 5.69 -7.84
CA ALA A 140 12.47 7.13 -8.03
C ALA A 140 13.19 7.80 -6.84
N PHE A 141 12.95 7.32 -5.61
CA PHE A 141 13.64 7.82 -4.42
C PHE A 141 15.12 7.51 -4.47
N ASP A 142 15.48 6.29 -4.87
CA ASP A 142 16.86 5.86 -4.95
C ASP A 142 17.64 6.59 -6.07
N ASP A 143 17.02 6.75 -7.24
CA ASP A 143 17.64 7.42 -8.39
C ASP A 143 17.84 8.94 -8.16
N HIS A 144 17.11 9.56 -7.22
CA HIS A 144 17.08 11.03 -7.09
C HIS A 144 17.36 11.59 -5.70
N ALA A 145 16.89 10.95 -4.64
CA ALA A 145 16.94 11.49 -3.28
C ALA A 145 17.95 10.78 -2.39
N SER A 146 18.18 9.47 -2.58
CA SER A 146 19.07 8.70 -1.69
C SER A 146 20.52 9.19 -1.74
N GLN A 147 21.03 9.57 -2.92
CA GLN A 147 22.39 10.11 -3.04
C GLN A 147 22.63 11.32 -2.13
N ALA A 148 21.70 12.28 -2.08
CA ALA A 148 21.83 13.47 -1.23
C ALA A 148 21.85 13.14 0.27
N ILE A 149 21.25 12.00 0.66
CA ILE A 149 21.24 11.51 2.04
C ILE A 149 22.55 10.78 2.33
N HIS A 150 23.02 9.92 1.41
CA HIS A 150 24.26 9.17 1.55
C HIS A 150 25.50 10.07 1.59
N GLU A 151 25.46 11.20 0.89
CA GLU A 151 26.53 12.22 0.96
C GLU A 151 26.70 12.83 2.36
N LEU A 152 25.63 12.91 3.15
CA LEU A 152 25.68 13.39 4.53
C LEU A 152 26.04 12.28 5.51
N VAL A 153 25.45 11.11 5.34
CA VAL A 153 25.61 9.97 6.23
C VAL A 153 25.66 8.69 5.40
N PRO A 154 26.84 8.08 5.25
CA PRO A 154 26.97 6.78 4.59
C PRO A 154 26.16 5.70 5.28
N ASP A 155 25.71 4.71 4.51
CA ASP A 155 24.92 3.61 5.02
C ASP A 155 25.60 2.87 6.17
N GLY A 156 24.84 2.58 7.22
CA GLY A 156 25.31 1.87 8.41
C GLY A 156 26.13 2.73 9.38
N GLN A 157 26.33 4.02 9.10
CA GLN A 157 27.03 4.93 10.01
C GLN A 157 26.06 5.59 11.00
N GLU A 158 26.37 5.50 12.29
CA GLU A 158 25.63 6.21 13.33
C GLU A 158 26.01 7.71 13.35
N ILE A 159 25.00 8.58 13.41
CA ILE A 159 25.18 10.03 13.47
C ILE A 159 25.49 10.47 14.90
N LYS A 160 26.78 10.49 15.23
CA LYS A 160 27.28 10.81 16.57
C LYS A 160 27.33 12.31 16.85
N ASP A 161 27.59 13.12 15.84
CA ASP A 161 27.74 14.56 15.99
C ASP A 161 26.41 15.33 15.76
N VAL A 162 26.21 16.38 16.53
CA VAL A 162 24.96 17.19 16.50
C VAL A 162 24.83 17.97 15.20
N THR A 163 25.95 18.36 14.59
CA THR A 163 25.98 19.15 13.36
C THR A 163 25.43 18.37 12.17
N THR A 164 25.93 17.15 11.93
CA THR A 164 25.46 16.23 10.90
C THR A 164 24.01 15.84 11.14
N ARG A 165 23.62 15.61 12.40
CA ARG A 165 22.22 15.32 12.74
C ARG A 165 21.29 16.45 12.33
N ASN A 166 21.67 17.68 12.65
CA ASN A 166 20.89 18.86 12.26
C ASN A 166 20.86 19.03 10.74
N ALA A 167 21.97 18.77 10.05
CA ALA A 167 22.02 18.83 8.58
C ALA A 167 21.08 17.81 7.91
N VAL A 168 21.00 16.57 8.42
CA VAL A 168 20.04 15.57 7.94
C VAL A 168 18.60 15.98 8.24
N VAL A 169 18.32 16.51 9.43
CA VAL A 169 17.00 17.03 9.78
C VAL A 169 16.57 18.16 8.85
N ASP A 170 17.48 19.09 8.55
CA ASP A 170 17.21 20.21 7.65
C ASP A 170 17.03 19.76 6.20
N LEU A 171 17.81 18.76 5.74
CA LEU A 171 17.60 18.11 4.45
C LEU A 171 16.20 17.50 4.36
N PHE A 172 15.78 16.72 5.36
CA PHE A 172 14.46 16.08 5.37
C PHE A 172 13.32 17.08 5.43
N ARG A 173 13.44 18.12 6.28
CA ARG A 173 12.44 19.19 6.37
C ARG A 173 12.35 19.98 5.08
N GLY A 174 13.49 20.31 4.47
CA GLY A 174 13.55 21.02 3.20
C GLY A 174 12.98 20.20 2.05
N PHE A 175 13.31 18.91 1.97
CA PHE A 175 12.72 17.98 1.01
C PHE A 175 11.20 17.92 1.16
N ALA A 176 10.71 17.72 2.39
CA ALA A 176 9.27 17.70 2.68
C ALA A 176 8.58 19.03 2.34
N GLN A 177 9.22 20.17 2.58
CA GLN A 177 8.70 21.46 2.18
C GLN A 177 8.65 21.59 0.65
N GLY A 178 9.71 21.17 -0.05
CA GLY A 178 9.75 21.15 -1.51
C GLY A 178 8.62 20.32 -2.13
N LEU A 179 8.30 19.17 -1.54
CA LEU A 179 7.15 18.35 -1.96
C LEU A 179 5.82 19.11 -1.83
N ARG A 180 5.64 19.86 -0.74
CA ARG A 180 4.41 20.63 -0.48
C ARG A 180 4.26 21.88 -1.34
N GLU A 181 5.35 22.39 -1.91
CA GLU A 181 5.33 23.62 -2.73
C GLU A 181 5.26 23.33 -4.22
N ALA A 182 5.43 22.07 -4.64
CA ALA A 182 5.32 21.65 -6.03
C ALA A 182 3.88 21.26 -6.45
N GLN A 183 2.90 21.50 -5.58
CA GLN A 183 1.46 21.33 -5.83
C GLN A 183 0.80 22.67 -6.17
#